data_AF-A0A956KFK4-F1
#
_entry.id   AF-A0A956KFK4-F1
#
_cell.length_a   1.000
_cell.length_b   1.000
_cell.length_c   1.000
_cell.angle_alpha   90.00
_cell.angle_beta   90.00
_cell.angle_gamma   90.00
#
_symmetry.space_group_name_H-M   'P 1'
#
loop_
_entity.id
_entity.type
_entity.pdbx_description
1 polymer ?
#
loop_
_entity_poly.entity_id
_entity_poly.type
_entity_poly.pdbx_seq_one_letter_code
_entity_poly.pdbx_strand_id
1 'polypeptide(L)'
;MTANEQLERILERGRSAARRELGPEDAERLDARARARIAPLQDAAPRLRDRVNRGLFALAVPLLAVYRALRLDLGLEEAPALRLAGEMLEVSFMAAFTPLKRAVFSLGMDLVPLRNLVIRRTLAVREPEGFQFERASLGAAAFGFDVKRCAITEYARTQGAPEIVPLICRLDDLMAQHVKHYRLERTGTLGAGAERCDFRYYRKG
;
A
#
# COMPACT_ATOMS: atom_id res chain seq x y z
N MET A 1 11.15 8.66 0.10
CA MET A 1 11.85 7.39 0.22
C MET A 1 11.90 6.73 -1.14
N THR A 2 13.04 6.19 -1.53
CA THR A 2 13.23 5.43 -2.78
C THR A 2 12.68 4.01 -2.63
N ALA A 3 12.52 3.28 -3.74
CA ALA A 3 12.10 1.88 -3.68
C ALA A 3 13.09 1.00 -2.88
N ASN A 4 14.39 1.29 -2.97
CA ASN A 4 15.42 0.60 -2.18
C ASN A 4 15.25 0.83 -0.68
N GLU A 5 15.04 2.07 -0.24
CA GLU A 5 14.83 2.38 1.18
C GLU A 5 13.53 1.76 1.71
N GLN A 6 12.49 1.67 0.87
CA GLN A 6 11.24 1.01 1.23
C GLN A 6 11.45 -0.52 1.34
N LEU A 7 12.17 -1.14 0.40
CA LEU A 7 12.51 -2.56 0.46
C LEU A 7 13.33 -2.88 1.71
N GLU A 8 14.39 -2.11 1.95
CA GLU A 8 15.26 -2.28 3.12
C GLU A 8 14.43 -2.28 4.40
N ARG A 9 13.51 -1.33 4.55
CA ARG A 9 12.62 -1.31 5.72
C ARG A 9 11.69 -2.51 5.79
N ILE A 10 11.20 -3.04 4.66
CA ILE A 10 10.37 -4.26 4.66
C ILE A 10 11.21 -5.46 5.13
N LEU A 11 12.41 -5.62 4.59
CA LEU A 11 13.32 -6.73 4.93
C LEU A 11 13.79 -6.65 6.39
N GLU A 12 14.20 -5.47 6.85
CA GLU A 12 14.67 -5.27 8.22
C GLU A 12 13.57 -5.53 9.25
N ARG A 13 12.39 -4.92 9.06
CA ARG A 13 11.29 -5.04 10.03
C ARG A 13 10.60 -6.40 9.93
N GLY A 14 10.55 -6.98 8.74
CA GLY A 14 10.02 -8.32 8.48
C GLY A 14 10.98 -9.46 8.82
N ARG A 15 12.24 -9.19 9.18
CA ARG A 15 13.28 -10.22 9.38
C ARG A 15 12.87 -11.31 10.36
N SER A 16 12.23 -10.95 11.47
CA SER A 16 11.79 -11.92 12.47
C SER A 16 10.71 -12.86 11.92
N ALA A 17 9.75 -12.33 11.13
CA ALA A 17 8.75 -13.15 10.45
C ALA A 17 9.40 -14.06 9.42
N ALA A 18 10.29 -13.52 8.57
CA ALA A 18 11.02 -14.32 7.58
C ALA A 18 11.83 -15.46 8.22
N ARG A 19 12.57 -15.19 9.30
CA ARG A 19 13.33 -16.23 10.02
C ARG A 19 12.44 -17.30 10.65
N ARG A 20 11.26 -16.91 11.16
CA ARG A 20 10.30 -17.82 11.78
C ARG A 20 9.69 -18.77 10.75
N GLU A 21 9.30 -18.24 9.59
CA GLU A 21 8.60 -19.01 8.55
C GLU A 21 9.54 -19.78 7.62
N LEU A 22 10.72 -19.23 7.30
CA LEU A 22 11.65 -19.80 6.31
C LEU A 22 12.89 -20.46 6.95
N GLY A 23 13.20 -20.14 8.20
CA GLY A 23 14.51 -20.40 8.79
C GLY A 23 15.55 -19.32 8.45
N PRO A 24 16.70 -19.33 9.14
CA PRO A 24 17.69 -18.25 9.05
C PRO A 24 18.38 -18.15 7.68
N GLU A 25 18.69 -19.28 7.05
CA GLU A 25 19.38 -19.32 5.76
C GLU A 25 18.49 -18.78 4.62
N ASP A 26 17.25 -19.27 4.53
CA ASP A 26 16.32 -18.81 3.51
C ASP A 26 15.86 -17.36 3.75
N ALA A 27 15.81 -16.89 4.99
CA ALA A 27 15.57 -15.47 5.28
C ALA A 27 16.70 -14.56 4.75
N GLU A 28 17.95 -15.01 4.78
CA GLU A 28 19.08 -14.27 4.19
C GLU A 28 19.05 -14.34 2.66
N ARG A 29 18.73 -15.51 2.09
CA ARG A 29 18.50 -15.65 0.64
C ARG A 29 17.37 -14.74 0.16
N LEU A 30 16.27 -14.64 0.90
CA LEU A 30 15.17 -13.72 0.59
C LEU A 30 15.66 -12.27 0.48
N ASP A 31 16.46 -11.79 1.46
CA ASP A 31 16.99 -10.43 1.46
C ASP A 31 17.81 -10.15 0.19
N ALA A 32 18.78 -11.01 -0.11
CA ALA A 32 19.62 -10.88 -1.30
C ALA A 32 18.81 -10.92 -2.60
N ARG A 33 17.87 -11.86 -2.71
CA ARG A 33 17.06 -12.08 -3.92
C ARG A 33 16.03 -10.98 -4.16
N ALA A 34 15.43 -10.43 -3.11
CA ALA A 34 14.53 -9.30 -3.21
C ALA A 34 15.29 -8.03 -3.66
N ARG A 35 16.49 -7.78 -3.12
CA ARG A 35 17.33 -6.64 -3.55
C ARG A 35 17.72 -6.72 -5.01
N ALA A 36 18.13 -7.90 -5.47
CA ALA A 36 18.48 -8.13 -6.88
C ALA A 36 17.32 -7.87 -7.86
N ARG A 37 16.07 -7.89 -7.38
CA ARG A 37 14.87 -7.66 -8.20
C ARG A 37 14.47 -6.19 -8.32
N ILE A 38 14.99 -5.29 -7.49
CA ILE A 38 14.50 -3.90 -7.47
C ILE A 38 14.75 -3.19 -8.80
N ALA A 39 15.98 -3.21 -9.31
CA ALA A 39 16.33 -2.46 -10.52
C ALA A 39 15.42 -2.79 -11.72
N PRO A 40 15.29 -4.05 -12.16
CA PRO A 40 14.43 -4.36 -13.31
C PRO A 40 12.94 -4.08 -13.07
N LEU A 41 12.46 -4.25 -11.82
CA LEU A 41 11.07 -3.91 -11.47
C LEU A 41 10.84 -2.40 -11.50
N GLN A 42 11.80 -1.63 -11.00
CA GLN A 42 11.74 -0.18 -10.99
C GLN A 42 11.78 0.40 -12.41
N ASP A 43 12.56 -0.19 -13.31
CA ASP A 43 12.64 0.21 -14.71
C ASP A 43 11.31 -0.01 -15.46
N ALA A 44 10.56 -1.05 -15.07
CA ALA A 44 9.24 -1.34 -15.62
C ALA A 44 8.09 -0.56 -14.93
N ALA A 45 8.38 0.22 -13.89
CA ALA A 45 7.38 0.98 -13.16
C ALA A 45 7.01 2.30 -13.87
N PRO A 46 5.78 2.81 -13.69
CA PRO A 46 5.39 4.09 -14.27
C PRO A 46 6.25 5.24 -13.73
N ARG A 47 6.58 6.20 -14.60
CA ARG A 47 7.43 7.35 -14.27
C ARG A 47 6.61 8.49 -13.65
N LEU A 48 6.23 8.32 -12.38
CA LEU A 48 5.36 9.25 -11.66
C LEU A 48 6.12 10.51 -11.18
N ARG A 49 5.64 11.67 -11.61
CA ARG A 49 6.16 13.02 -11.28
C ARG A 49 5.38 13.69 -10.16
N ASP A 50 4.09 13.39 -9.99
CA ASP A 50 3.32 13.98 -8.92
C ASP A 50 3.73 13.37 -7.55
N ARG A 51 3.82 14.22 -6.52
CA ARG A 51 4.29 13.79 -5.19
C ARG A 51 3.31 12.85 -4.51
N VAL A 52 2.00 13.05 -4.69
CA VAL A 52 0.97 12.19 -4.14
C VAL A 52 1.03 10.83 -4.84
N ASN A 53 1.11 10.82 -6.19
CA ASN A 53 1.26 9.57 -6.94
C ASN A 53 2.49 8.78 -6.54
N ARG A 54 3.67 9.42 -6.46
CA ARG A 54 4.89 8.75 -5.99
C ARG A 54 4.73 8.17 -4.59
N GLY A 55 4.07 8.92 -3.69
CA GLY A 55 3.85 8.48 -2.31
C GLY A 55 2.94 7.25 -2.24
N LEU A 56 1.82 7.26 -2.96
CA LEU A 56 0.87 6.16 -2.99
C LEU A 56 1.46 4.91 -3.66
N PHE A 57 2.26 5.08 -4.71
CA PHE A 57 2.89 3.97 -5.44
C PHE A 57 4.11 3.37 -4.73
N ALA A 58 4.67 4.05 -3.70
CA ALA A 58 5.99 3.77 -3.16
C ALA A 58 6.24 2.33 -2.67
N LEU A 59 5.19 1.57 -2.37
CA LEU A 59 5.28 0.19 -1.88
C LEU A 59 5.09 -0.87 -2.98
N ALA A 60 4.66 -0.50 -4.19
CA ALA A 60 4.34 -1.46 -5.25
C ALA A 60 5.57 -2.26 -5.71
N VAL A 61 6.66 -1.56 -6.06
CA VAL A 61 7.92 -2.18 -6.49
C VAL A 61 8.57 -3.03 -5.38
N PRO A 62 8.81 -2.51 -4.15
CA PRO A 62 9.49 -3.28 -3.12
C PRO A 62 8.69 -4.49 -2.65
N LEU A 63 7.36 -4.39 -2.54
CA LEU A 63 6.52 -5.55 -2.19
C LEU A 63 6.56 -6.63 -3.28
N LEU A 64 6.48 -6.24 -4.56
CA LEU A 64 6.59 -7.18 -5.67
C LEU A 64 7.96 -7.87 -5.68
N ALA A 65 9.03 -7.16 -5.32
CA ALA A 65 10.37 -7.73 -5.21
C ALA A 65 10.44 -8.83 -4.14
N VAL A 66 9.88 -8.58 -2.95
CA VAL A 66 9.78 -9.58 -1.86
C VAL A 66 8.93 -10.77 -2.31
N TYR A 67 7.74 -10.51 -2.85
CA TYR A 67 6.83 -11.58 -3.29
C TYR A 67 7.45 -12.48 -4.37
N ARG A 68 8.08 -11.89 -5.39
CA ARG A 68 8.77 -12.66 -6.43
C ARG A 68 9.98 -13.41 -5.90
N ALA A 69 10.69 -12.89 -4.90
CA ALA A 69 11.78 -13.62 -4.28
C ALA A 69 11.28 -14.89 -3.57
N LEU A 70 10.19 -14.77 -2.82
CA LEU A 70 9.53 -15.90 -2.16
C LEU A 70 9.04 -16.94 -3.18
N ARG A 71 8.31 -16.52 -4.23
CA ARG A 71 7.74 -17.42 -5.23
C ARG A 71 8.79 -18.08 -6.12
N LEU A 72 9.68 -17.26 -6.70
CA LEU A 72 10.49 -17.68 -7.85
C LEU A 72 11.89 -18.14 -7.45
N ASP A 73 12.47 -17.64 -6.35
CA ASP A 73 13.82 -18.04 -5.93
C ASP A 73 13.83 -19.02 -4.76
N LEU A 74 12.83 -18.93 -3.88
CA LEU A 74 12.67 -19.81 -2.72
C LEU A 74 11.63 -20.91 -2.95
N GLY A 75 10.85 -20.83 -4.03
CA GLY A 75 9.91 -21.88 -4.42
C GLY A 75 8.67 -22.01 -3.51
N LEU A 76 8.33 -20.97 -2.74
CA LEU A 76 7.11 -20.98 -1.93
C LEU A 76 5.89 -21.00 -2.83
N GLU A 77 4.85 -21.71 -2.41
CA GLU A 77 3.52 -21.59 -3.00
C GLU A 77 2.91 -20.19 -2.82
N GLU A 78 1.92 -19.84 -3.65
CA GLU A 78 1.31 -18.51 -3.69
C GLU A 78 0.77 -18.06 -2.33
N ALA A 79 -0.09 -18.85 -1.70
CA ALA A 79 -0.73 -18.47 -0.45
C ALA A 79 0.29 -18.25 0.70
N PRO A 80 1.27 -19.16 0.95
CA PRO A 80 2.35 -18.89 1.89
C PRO A 80 3.17 -17.64 1.58
N ALA A 81 3.53 -17.42 0.30
CA ALA A 81 4.31 -16.24 -0.10
C ALA A 81 3.55 -14.93 0.14
N LEU A 82 2.25 -14.89 -0.17
CA LEU A 82 1.39 -13.74 0.09
C LEU A 82 1.24 -13.45 1.58
N ARG A 83 1.05 -14.50 2.40
CA ARG A 83 0.95 -14.34 3.86
C ARG A 83 2.22 -13.75 4.44
N LEU A 84 3.39 -14.29 4.08
CA LEU A 84 4.66 -13.80 4.60
C LEU A 84 4.98 -12.38 4.08
N ALA A 85 4.82 -12.12 2.78
CA ALA A 85 5.02 -10.77 2.22
C ALA A 85 4.08 -9.75 2.87
N GLY A 86 2.83 -10.12 3.12
CA GLY A 86 1.84 -9.31 3.82
C GLY A 86 2.24 -9.01 5.26
N GLU A 87 2.63 -10.02 6.04
CA GLU A 87 3.10 -9.82 7.42
C GLU A 87 4.33 -8.89 7.46
N MET A 88 5.32 -9.13 6.60
CA MET A 88 6.51 -8.28 6.51
C MET A 88 6.15 -6.82 6.16
N LEU A 89 5.21 -6.63 5.24
CA LEU A 89 4.70 -5.30 4.85
C LEU A 89 4.00 -4.61 6.01
N GLU A 90 3.06 -5.30 6.68
CA GLU A 90 2.28 -4.76 7.79
C GLU A 90 3.17 -4.37 8.97
N VAL A 91 4.12 -5.23 9.36
CA VAL A 91 5.08 -4.94 10.43
C VAL A 91 5.97 -3.75 10.06
N SER A 92 6.45 -3.69 8.82
CA SER A 92 7.24 -2.54 8.33
C SER A 92 6.43 -1.24 8.34
N PHE A 93 5.18 -1.31 7.91
CA PHE A 93 4.27 -0.18 7.89
C PHE A 93 3.96 0.32 9.30
N MET A 94 3.65 -0.59 10.22
CA MET A 94 3.36 -0.26 11.63
C MET A 94 4.57 0.33 12.35
N ALA A 95 5.78 -0.13 12.04
CA ALA A 95 7.02 0.47 12.54
C ALA A 95 7.23 1.89 12.00
N ALA A 96 6.90 2.14 10.73
CA ALA A 96 7.01 3.47 10.12
C ALA A 96 5.90 4.43 10.57
N PHE A 97 4.71 3.91 10.86
CA PHE A 97 3.55 4.63 11.35
C PHE A 97 3.52 4.59 12.88
N THR A 98 4.45 5.29 13.51
CA THR A 98 4.63 5.32 14.98
C THR A 98 3.41 5.88 15.72
N PRO A 99 3.27 5.66 17.05
CA PRO A 99 2.16 6.23 17.84
C PRO A 99 1.99 7.75 17.67
N LEU A 100 3.10 8.49 17.60
CA LEU A 100 3.07 9.94 17.34
C LEU A 100 2.49 10.25 15.96
N LYS A 101 2.93 9.55 14.90
CA LYS A 101 2.40 9.74 13.54
C LYS A 101 0.93 9.34 13.44
N ARG A 102 0.51 8.29 14.15
CA ARG A 102 -0.91 7.89 14.26
C ARG A 102 -1.75 8.99 14.89
N ALA A 103 -1.29 9.56 16.00
CA ALA A 103 -1.97 10.65 16.68
C ALA A 103 -2.07 11.90 15.80
N VAL A 104 -0.98 12.29 15.14
CA VAL A 104 -0.96 13.42 14.18
C VAL A 104 -1.90 13.16 13.01
N PHE A 105 -1.89 11.95 12.45
CA PHE A 105 -2.79 11.56 11.37
C PHE A 105 -4.25 11.63 11.80
N SER A 106 -4.62 11.05 12.95
CA SER A 106 -5.99 11.11 13.48
C SER A 106 -6.43 12.55 13.67
N LEU A 107 -5.62 13.38 14.32
CA LEU A 107 -5.94 14.79 14.51
C LEU A 107 -6.14 15.51 13.18
N GLY A 108 -5.30 15.23 12.18
CA GLY A 108 -5.44 15.80 10.85
C GLY A 108 -6.74 15.42 10.14
N MET A 109 -7.23 14.20 10.35
CA MET A 109 -8.52 13.72 9.82
C MET A 109 -9.72 14.36 10.55
N ASP A 110 -9.56 14.65 11.84
CA ASP A 110 -10.59 15.26 12.68
C ASP A 110 -10.73 16.77 12.43
N LEU A 111 -9.62 17.44 12.10
CA LEU A 111 -9.61 18.86 11.73
C LEU A 111 -10.15 19.06 10.30
N VAL A 112 -11.45 19.41 10.21
CA VAL A 112 -12.18 19.57 8.94
C VAL A 112 -11.46 20.41 7.88
N PRO A 113 -10.87 21.59 8.18
CA PRO A 113 -10.17 22.38 7.17
C PRO A 113 -8.93 21.67 6.62
N LEU A 114 -8.15 21.02 7.50
CA LEU A 114 -6.95 20.29 7.12
C LEU A 114 -7.30 19.05 6.29
N ARG A 115 -8.28 18.26 6.73
CA ARG A 115 -8.81 17.13 5.98
C ARG A 115 -9.29 17.55 4.60
N ASN A 116 -10.08 18.62 4.50
CA ASN A 116 -10.60 19.11 3.22
C ASN A 116 -9.48 19.58 2.30
N LEU A 117 -8.42 20.18 2.83
CA LEU A 117 -7.23 20.53 2.05
C LEU A 117 -6.52 19.29 1.50
N VAL A 118 -6.33 18.25 2.33
CA VAL A 118 -5.72 16.98 1.90
C VAL A 118 -6.56 16.33 0.80
N ILE A 119 -7.87 16.17 1.01
CA ILE A 119 -8.79 15.60 0.02
C ILE A 119 -8.77 16.41 -1.28
N ARG A 120 -8.83 17.75 -1.21
CA ARG A 120 -8.77 18.61 -2.40
C ARG A 120 -7.47 18.41 -3.18
N ARG A 121 -6.33 18.29 -2.49
CA ARG A 121 -5.03 18.00 -3.14
C ARG A 121 -5.04 16.64 -3.82
N THR A 122 -5.52 15.60 -3.15
CA THR A 122 -5.65 14.26 -3.74
C THR A 122 -6.56 14.27 -4.96
N LEU A 123 -7.73 14.92 -4.85
CA LEU A 123 -8.68 15.06 -5.97
C LEU A 123 -8.14 15.88 -7.15
N ALA A 124 -7.14 16.72 -6.93
CA ALA A 124 -6.52 17.55 -7.97
C ALA A 124 -5.39 16.83 -8.73
N VAL A 125 -4.94 15.66 -8.27
CA VAL A 125 -3.90 14.88 -8.94
C VAL A 125 -4.37 14.48 -10.34
N ARG A 126 -3.58 14.83 -11.34
CA ARG A 126 -3.81 14.48 -12.76
C ARG A 126 -2.49 14.01 -13.35
N GLU A 127 -2.36 12.70 -13.51
CA GLU A 127 -1.21 12.09 -14.16
C GLU A 127 -1.70 10.84 -14.91
N PRO A 128 -1.43 10.69 -16.22
CA PRO A 128 -2.01 9.62 -17.02
C PRO A 128 -1.78 8.20 -16.47
N GLU A 129 -0.55 7.90 -16.03
CA GLU A 129 -0.16 6.60 -15.46
C GLU A 129 -0.31 6.55 -13.93
N GLY A 130 -0.83 7.63 -13.33
CA GLY A 130 -1.00 7.77 -11.90
C GLY A 130 -2.38 7.35 -11.41
N PHE A 131 -2.67 7.69 -10.15
CA PHE A 131 -3.99 7.51 -9.58
C PHE A 131 -4.94 8.59 -10.11
N GLN A 132 -6.18 8.20 -10.36
CA GLN A 132 -7.25 9.13 -10.72
C GLN A 132 -8.36 9.08 -9.67
N PHE A 133 -8.64 10.24 -9.10
CA PHE A 133 -9.60 10.41 -8.02
C PHE A 133 -10.78 11.28 -8.46
N GLU A 134 -11.96 10.92 -7.99
CA GLU A 134 -13.19 11.65 -8.24
C GLU A 134 -13.91 12.00 -6.94
N ARG A 135 -14.69 13.08 -7.00
CA ARG A 135 -15.59 13.44 -5.91
C ARG A 135 -16.66 12.37 -5.78
N ALA A 136 -16.82 11.87 -4.56
CA ALA A 136 -17.84 10.91 -4.22
C ALA A 136 -19.20 11.57 -3.99
N SER A 137 -20.27 10.87 -4.35
CA SER A 137 -21.56 11.05 -3.67
C SER A 137 -21.45 10.45 -2.27
N LEU A 138 -21.72 11.26 -1.24
CA LEU A 138 -21.43 10.90 0.15
C LEU A 138 -22.59 10.18 0.85
N GLY A 139 -23.84 10.44 0.49
CA GLY A 139 -24.98 9.96 1.27
C GLY A 139 -24.83 10.36 2.74
N ALA A 140 -24.87 9.38 3.65
CA ALA A 140 -24.66 9.57 5.08
C ALA A 140 -23.17 9.66 5.52
N ALA A 141 -22.21 9.45 4.61
CA ALA A 141 -20.80 9.56 4.92
C ALA A 141 -20.41 11.00 5.23
N ALA A 142 -19.49 11.20 6.18
CA ALA A 142 -18.99 12.53 6.53
C ALA A 142 -18.04 13.09 5.46
N PHE A 143 -17.27 12.22 4.80
CA PHE A 143 -16.43 12.53 3.64
C PHE A 143 -16.05 11.25 2.89
N GLY A 144 -15.52 11.41 1.69
CA GLY A 144 -15.14 10.30 0.83
C GLY A 144 -14.67 10.74 -0.55
N PHE A 145 -14.16 9.79 -1.31
CA PHE A 145 -13.72 9.97 -2.69
C PHE A 145 -13.75 8.62 -3.40
N ASP A 146 -13.80 8.64 -4.73
CA ASP A 146 -13.70 7.44 -5.56
C ASP A 146 -12.32 7.39 -6.20
N VAL A 147 -11.76 6.18 -6.33
CA VAL A 147 -10.58 5.91 -7.17
C VAL A 147 -11.04 5.21 -8.43
N LYS A 148 -10.80 5.83 -9.59
CA LYS A 148 -11.17 5.30 -10.92
C LYS A 148 -10.01 4.67 -11.66
N ARG A 149 -8.78 5.06 -11.32
CA ARG A 149 -7.54 4.45 -11.80
C ARG A 149 -6.56 4.30 -10.65
N CYS A 150 -5.90 3.15 -10.57
CA CYS A 150 -4.93 2.82 -9.54
C CYS A 150 -3.64 2.35 -10.20
N ALA A 151 -2.57 3.15 -10.08
CA ALA A 151 -1.26 2.83 -10.64
C ALA A 151 -0.70 1.50 -10.11
N ILE A 152 -1.01 1.14 -8.86
CA ILE A 152 -0.58 -0.13 -8.24
C ILE A 152 -1.27 -1.31 -8.94
N THR A 153 -2.59 -1.22 -9.15
CA THR A 153 -3.37 -2.29 -9.80
C THR A 153 -2.91 -2.50 -11.24
N GLU A 154 -2.73 -1.42 -12.00
CA GLU A 154 -2.26 -1.49 -13.38
C GLU A 154 -0.85 -2.09 -13.44
N TYR A 155 0.08 -1.57 -12.64
CA TYR A 155 1.45 -2.07 -12.57
C TYR A 155 1.50 -3.56 -12.17
N ALA A 156 0.83 -3.95 -11.08
CA ALA A 156 0.83 -5.35 -10.63
C ALA A 156 0.23 -6.30 -11.67
N ARG A 157 -0.82 -5.88 -12.40
CA ARG A 157 -1.38 -6.65 -13.52
C ARG A 157 -0.39 -6.79 -14.67
N THR A 158 0.28 -5.70 -15.09
CA THR A 158 1.31 -5.76 -16.15
C THR A 158 2.49 -6.65 -15.76
N GLN A 159 2.78 -6.74 -14.46
CA GLN A 159 3.80 -7.61 -13.89
C GLN A 159 3.32 -9.04 -13.63
N GLY A 160 2.07 -9.38 -13.98
CA GLY A 160 1.51 -10.71 -13.80
C GLY A 160 1.37 -11.15 -12.33
N ALA A 161 1.23 -10.20 -11.40
CA ALA A 161 1.08 -10.46 -9.97
C ALA A 161 -0.02 -9.60 -9.31
N PRO A 162 -1.26 -9.57 -9.84
CA PRO A 162 -2.35 -8.77 -9.26
C PRO A 162 -2.69 -9.13 -7.81
N GLU A 163 -2.38 -10.35 -7.36
CA GLU A 163 -2.63 -10.89 -6.03
C GLU A 163 -1.88 -10.14 -4.90
N ILE A 164 -0.87 -9.33 -5.22
CA ILE A 164 -0.18 -8.51 -4.20
C ILE A 164 -0.95 -7.24 -3.85
N VAL A 165 -1.85 -6.77 -4.73
CA VAL A 165 -2.54 -5.48 -4.57
C VAL A 165 -3.36 -5.43 -3.29
N PRO A 166 -4.13 -6.49 -2.91
CA PRO A 166 -4.85 -6.52 -1.64
C PRO A 166 -3.96 -6.30 -0.41
N LEU A 167 -2.70 -6.76 -0.43
CA LEU A 167 -1.77 -6.56 0.69
C LEU A 167 -1.47 -5.08 0.92
N ILE A 168 -1.34 -4.28 -0.16
CA ILE A 168 -1.14 -2.83 -0.04
C ILE A 168 -2.44 -2.14 0.34
N CYS A 169 -3.58 -2.52 -0.25
CA CYS A 169 -4.89 -1.95 0.07
C CYS A 169 -5.30 -2.17 1.54
N ARG A 170 -4.79 -3.24 2.18
CA ARG A 170 -5.00 -3.51 3.60
C ARG A 170 -4.39 -2.44 4.51
N LEU A 171 -3.33 -1.76 4.07
CA LEU A 171 -2.71 -0.68 4.83
C LEU A 171 -3.66 0.51 5.03
N ASP A 172 -4.58 0.75 4.08
CA ASP A 172 -5.63 1.77 4.23
C ASP A 172 -6.57 1.44 5.39
N ASP A 173 -6.94 0.16 5.57
CA ASP A 173 -7.78 -0.27 6.68
C ASP A 173 -7.05 -0.10 8.02
N LEU A 174 -5.79 -0.51 8.07
CA LEU A 174 -4.94 -0.35 9.26
C LEU A 174 -4.78 1.12 9.64
N MET A 175 -4.59 2.02 8.66
CA MET A 175 -4.58 3.46 8.90
C MET A 175 -5.92 3.96 9.45
N ALA A 176 -7.03 3.53 8.84
CA ALA A 176 -8.36 3.96 9.22
C ALA A 176 -8.75 3.53 10.65
N GLN A 177 -8.26 2.38 11.12
CA GLN A 177 -8.47 1.92 12.50
C GLN A 177 -7.92 2.90 13.54
N HIS A 178 -6.87 3.66 13.20
CA HIS A 178 -6.27 4.66 14.08
C HIS A 178 -6.94 6.04 14.05
N VAL A 179 -7.95 6.25 13.20
CA VAL A 179 -8.73 7.49 13.17
C VAL A 179 -9.73 7.47 14.33
N LYS A 180 -9.70 8.48 15.19
CA LYS A 180 -10.51 8.52 16.42
C LYS A 180 -12.00 8.63 16.15
N HIS A 181 -12.44 9.55 15.29
CA HIS A 181 -13.86 9.88 15.13
C HIS A 181 -14.51 9.34 13.87
N TYR A 182 -13.76 8.64 13.02
CA TYR A 182 -14.29 8.11 11.76
C TYR A 182 -13.89 6.65 11.56
N ARG A 183 -14.71 5.92 10.82
CA ARG A 183 -14.42 4.58 10.31
C ARG A 183 -14.52 4.58 8.78
N LEU A 184 -13.63 3.83 8.14
CA LEU A 184 -13.67 3.60 6.69
C LEU A 184 -14.60 2.42 6.41
N GLU A 185 -15.52 2.62 5.47
CA GLU A 185 -16.31 1.57 4.85
C GLU A 185 -16.12 1.67 3.33
N ARG A 186 -16.05 0.50 2.68
CA ARG A 186 -15.88 0.33 1.23
C ARG A 186 -16.71 -0.87 0.80
N THR A 187 -17.45 -0.78 -0.30
CA THR A 187 -18.13 -1.94 -0.90
C THR A 187 -17.26 -2.62 -1.95
N GLY A 188 -16.23 -1.95 -2.47
CA GLY A 188 -15.34 -2.52 -3.49
C GLY A 188 -14.01 -1.80 -3.63
N THR A 189 -13.04 -2.49 -4.22
CA THR A 189 -11.76 -1.90 -4.62
C THR A 189 -11.34 -2.38 -6.00
N LEU A 190 -10.64 -1.53 -6.75
CA LEU A 190 -10.02 -1.90 -8.03
C LEU A 190 -9.07 -3.09 -7.87
N GLY A 191 -8.39 -3.20 -6.73
CA GLY A 191 -7.51 -4.33 -6.40
C GLY A 191 -8.24 -5.67 -6.22
N ALA A 192 -9.53 -5.63 -5.86
CA ALA A 192 -10.40 -6.80 -5.77
C ALA A 192 -11.30 -6.99 -7.00
N GLY A 193 -11.08 -6.21 -8.08
CA GLY A 193 -11.84 -6.33 -9.33
C GLY A 193 -13.13 -5.51 -9.41
N ALA A 194 -13.42 -4.62 -8.45
CA ALA A 194 -14.56 -3.70 -8.56
C ALA A 194 -14.29 -2.59 -9.60
N GLU A 195 -15.34 -1.90 -10.06
CA GLU A 195 -15.23 -0.78 -11.02
C GLU A 195 -14.54 0.47 -10.46
N ARG A 196 -14.50 0.60 -9.13
CA ARG A 196 -13.85 1.70 -8.41
C ARG A 196 -13.48 1.27 -6.99
N CYS A 197 -12.58 2.02 -6.36
CA CYS A 197 -12.49 2.02 -4.89
C CYS A 197 -13.41 3.11 -4.33
N ASP A 198 -14.36 2.75 -3.47
CA ASP A 198 -15.37 3.66 -2.93
C ASP A 198 -15.07 4.03 -1.46
N PHE A 199 -14.07 4.88 -1.24
CA PHE A 199 -13.70 5.28 0.12
C PHE A 199 -14.80 6.14 0.75
N ARG A 200 -15.45 5.63 1.80
CA ARG A 200 -16.47 6.36 2.58
C ARG A 200 -16.13 6.35 4.06
N TYR A 201 -16.07 7.54 4.65
CA TYR A 201 -15.76 7.70 6.07
C TYR A 201 -16.99 8.17 6.84
N TYR A 202 -17.44 7.34 7.76
CA TYR A 202 -18.59 7.61 8.63
C TYR A 202 -18.12 8.03 10.00
N ARG A 203 -18.87 8.93 10.65
CA ARG A 203 -18.62 9.23 12.07
C ARG A 203 -18.83 7.97 12.90
N LYS A 204 -17.92 7.71 13.82
CA LYS A 204 -18.13 6.72 14.88
C LYS A 204 -19.22 7.25 15.82
N GLY A 205 -20.10 6.35 16.25
CA GLY A 205 -21.06 6.64 17.31
C GLY A 205 -20.36 6.88 18.63
#